data_AF-A0A6A9STT6-F1
#
_entry.id   AF-A0A6A9STT6-F1
#
_cell.length_a   1.000
_cell.length_b   1.000
_cell.length_c   1.000
_cell.angle_alpha   90.00
_cell.angle_beta   90.00
_cell.angle_gamma   90.00
#
_symmetry.space_group_name_H-M   'P 1'
#
loop_
_entity.id
_entity.type
_entity.pdbx_description
1 polymer ?
#
loop_
_entity_poly.entity_id
_entity_poly.type
_entity_poly.pdbx_seq_one_letter_code
_entity_poly.pdbx_strand_id
1 'polypeptide(L)'
;ATDIHERPTPSDVRFVRDDVTDPDTALYRDAEAVYALNCPPELQRPLAEAAATAEAACFFTTLGGDPAVVDATTETLEDGTLFRVHS
;
A
#
# COMPACT_ATOMS: atom_id res chain seq x y z
N ALA A 1 -25.52 5.43 6.86
CA ALA A 1 -25.55 4.10 6.21
C ALA A 1 -24.60 4.16 5.03
N THR A 2 -23.65 3.23 4.93
CA THR A 2 -22.74 3.17 3.79
C THR A 2 -23.44 2.41 2.67
N ASP A 3 -23.44 2.94 1.45
CA ASP A 3 -23.98 2.23 0.29
C ASP A 3 -23.00 1.11 -0.08
N ILE A 4 -23.40 -0.15 0.13
CA ILE A 4 -22.58 -1.32 -0.17
C ILE A 4 -23.03 -1.86 -1.51
N HIS A 5 -22.20 -1.69 -2.53
CA HIS A 5 -22.39 -2.29 -3.84
C HIS A 5 -21.50 -3.52 -3.98
N GLU A 6 -22.08 -4.65 -4.35
CA GLU A 6 -21.30 -5.83 -4.72
C GLU A 6 -20.48 -5.54 -5.99
N ARG A 7 -19.19 -5.87 -5.96
CA ARG A 7 -18.27 -5.72 -7.08
C ARG A 7 -17.55 -7.05 -7.30
N PRO A 8 -17.55 -7.61 -8.51
CA PRO A 8 -16.80 -8.83 -8.78
C PRO A 8 -15.30 -8.55 -8.67
N THR A 9 -14.56 -9.51 -8.14
CA THR A 9 -13.10 -9.50 -8.20
C THR A 9 -12.65 -9.76 -9.64
N PRO A 10 -11.78 -8.91 -10.23
CA PRO A 10 -11.18 -9.20 -11.53
C PRO A 10 -10.48 -10.57 -11.52
N SER A 11 -10.48 -11.27 -12.66
CA SER A 11 -9.94 -12.64 -12.75
C SER A 11 -8.47 -12.79 -12.35
N ASP A 12 -7.69 -11.72 -12.54
CA ASP A 12 -6.25 -11.71 -12.29
C ASP A 12 -5.90 -11.23 -10.86
N VAL A 13 -6.92 -10.88 -10.06
CA VAL A 13 -6.74 -10.47 -8.66
C VAL A 13 -6.94 -11.66 -7.74
N ARG A 14 -5.99 -11.84 -6.82
CA ARG A 14 -6.02 -12.89 -5.80
C ARG A 14 -5.95 -12.26 -4.42
N PHE A 15 -6.88 -12.64 -3.55
CA PHE A 15 -6.80 -12.29 -2.14
C PHE A 15 -6.00 -13.34 -1.39
N VAL A 16 -5.06 -12.88 -0.59
CA VAL A 16 -4.24 -13.71 0.31
C VAL A 16 -4.38 -13.16 1.72
N ARG A 17 -4.18 -14.03 2.73
CA ARG A 17 -4.09 -13.61 4.12
C ARG A 17 -2.61 -13.42 4.44
N ASP A 18 -2.26 -12.22 4.86
CA ASP A 18 -0.90 -11.85 5.25
C ASP A 18 -0.96 -10.80 6.37
N ASP A 19 0.12 -10.70 7.14
CA ASP A 19 0.32 -9.65 8.15
C ASP A 19 1.51 -8.80 7.69
N VAL A 20 1.25 -7.57 7.24
CA VAL A 20 2.32 -6.69 6.74
C VAL A 20 3.37 -6.34 7.81
N THR A 21 3.07 -6.55 9.09
CA THR A 21 4.03 -6.33 10.20
C THR A 21 4.96 -7.52 10.44
N ASP A 22 4.62 -8.69 9.89
CA ASP A 22 5.43 -9.91 9.84
C ASP A 22 5.15 -10.66 8.51
N PRO A 23 5.53 -10.06 7.36
CA PRO A 23 5.01 -10.48 6.06
C PRO A 23 5.66 -11.78 5.57
N ASP A 24 4.88 -12.62 4.91
CA ASP A 24 5.45 -13.69 4.09
C ASP A 24 6.08 -13.09 2.82
N THR A 25 7.41 -12.94 2.84
CA THR A 25 8.21 -12.40 1.73
C THR A 25 7.96 -13.11 0.39
N ALA A 26 7.51 -14.37 0.39
CA ALA A 26 7.21 -15.08 -0.84
C ALA A 26 6.00 -14.49 -1.60
N LEU A 27 5.08 -13.81 -0.90
CA LEU A 27 3.90 -13.17 -1.48
C LEU A 27 4.25 -11.90 -2.26
N TYR A 28 5.35 -11.24 -1.92
CA TYR A 28 5.81 -10.00 -2.55
C TYR A 28 6.84 -10.22 -3.65
N ARG A 29 7.33 -11.46 -3.82
CA ARG A 29 8.33 -11.80 -4.83
C ARG A 29 7.83 -11.41 -6.23
N ASP A 30 8.73 -10.84 -7.03
CA ASP A 30 8.49 -10.41 -8.41
C ASP A 30 7.45 -9.28 -8.56
N ALA A 31 7.00 -8.68 -7.45
CA ALA A 31 6.14 -7.51 -7.51
C ALA A 31 6.93 -6.30 -8.01
N GLU A 32 6.42 -5.61 -9.03
CA GLU A 32 7.01 -4.34 -9.49
C GLU A 32 6.69 -3.20 -8.52
N ALA A 33 5.56 -3.31 -7.80
CA ALA A 33 5.12 -2.33 -6.83
C ALA A 33 4.28 -2.94 -5.70
N VAL A 34 4.36 -2.32 -4.53
CA VAL A 34 3.50 -2.56 -3.37
C VAL A 34 2.73 -1.28 -3.08
N TYR A 35 1.42 -1.41 -2.91
CA TYR A 35 0.51 -0.29 -2.72
C TYR A 35 -0.44 -0.50 -1.54
N ALA A 36 -0.62 0.53 -0.72
CA ALA A 36 -1.65 0.57 0.31
C ALA A 36 -2.58 1.77 0.13
N LEU A 37 -3.88 1.50 -0.02
CA LEU A 37 -4.92 2.52 -0.03
C LEU A 37 -5.29 2.88 1.42
N ASN A 38 -5.24 4.16 1.76
CA ASN A 38 -5.59 4.68 3.10
C ASN A 38 -4.71 4.07 4.21
N CYS A 39 -3.40 4.00 3.99
CA CYS A 39 -2.43 3.43 4.92
C CYS A 39 -2.30 4.29 6.19
N PRO A 40 -2.63 3.73 7.38
CA PRO A 40 -2.45 4.45 8.63
C PRO A 40 -0.96 4.58 8.97
N PRO A 41 -0.55 5.58 9.77
CA PRO A 41 0.86 5.86 10.07
C PRO A 41 1.66 4.65 10.58
N GLU A 42 1.08 3.85 11.46
CA GLU A 42 1.72 2.68 12.07
C GLU A 42 2.05 1.55 11.08
N LEU A 43 1.40 1.51 9.91
CA LEU A 43 1.64 0.50 8.88
C LEU A 43 2.55 0.98 7.74
N GLN A 44 2.87 2.28 7.66
CA GLN A 44 3.68 2.81 6.56
C GLN A 44 5.11 2.26 6.54
N ARG A 45 5.74 2.09 7.71
CA ARG A 45 7.09 1.52 7.79
C ARG A 45 7.11 0.02 7.44
N PRO A 46 6.24 -0.83 8.03
CA PRO A 46 6.14 -2.23 7.62
C PRO A 46 5.88 -2.41 6.11
N LEU A 47 4.99 -1.59 5.53
CA LEU A 47 4.74 -1.57 4.09
C LEU A 47 6.02 -1.28 3.28
N ALA A 48 6.76 -0.23 3.67
CA ALA A 48 8.00 0.15 3.01
C ALA A 48 9.07 -0.95 3.11
N GLU A 49 9.18 -1.62 4.27
CA GLU A 49 10.12 -2.73 4.49
C GLU A 49 9.76 -3.96 3.64
N ALA A 50 8.48 -4.29 3.52
CA ALA A 50 8.01 -5.38 2.65
C ALA A 50 8.33 -5.09 1.17
N ALA A 51 8.07 -3.86 0.72
CA ALA A 51 8.40 -3.45 -0.64
C ALA A 51 9.90 -3.45 -0.92
N ALA A 52 10.72 -2.93 0.01
CA ALA A 52 12.17 -2.93 -0.10
C ALA A 52 12.74 -4.35 -0.16
N THR A 53 12.19 -5.28 0.64
CA THR A 53 12.59 -6.70 0.63
C THR A 53 12.32 -7.37 -0.73
N ALA A 54 11.28 -6.94 -1.43
CA ALA A 54 10.93 -7.41 -2.77
C ALA A 54 11.61 -6.63 -3.92
N GLU A 55 12.43 -5.62 -3.60
CA GLU A 55 12.97 -4.66 -4.59
C GLU A 55 11.87 -3.98 -5.42
N ALA A 56 10.70 -3.79 -4.81
CA ALA A 56 9.50 -3.22 -5.43
C ALA A 56 9.37 -1.72 -5.13
N ALA A 57 8.74 -0.97 -6.04
CA ALA A 57 8.36 0.40 -5.75
C ALA A 57 7.27 0.45 -4.65
N CYS A 58 7.39 1.36 -3.70
CA CYS A 58 6.42 1.47 -2.60
C CYS A 58 5.58 2.74 -2.71
N PHE A 59 4.26 2.56 -2.70
CA PHE A 59 3.28 3.64 -2.77
C PHE A 59 2.21 3.49 -1.69
N PHE A 60 1.68 4.62 -1.23
CA PHE A 60 0.48 4.60 -0.40
C PHE A 60 -0.32 5.90 -0.54
N THR A 61 -1.60 5.85 -0.19
CA THR A 61 -2.38 7.04 0.16
C THR A 61 -2.67 7.01 1.66
N THR A 62 -3.06 8.15 2.23
CA THR A 62 -3.52 8.23 3.62
C THR A 62 -4.97 8.71 3.68
N LEU A 63 -5.66 8.48 4.80
CA LEU A 63 -6.86 9.27 5.10
C LEU A 63 -6.39 10.70 5.35
N GLY A 64 -6.90 11.70 4.63
CA GLY A 64 -6.25 13.02 4.46
C GLY A 64 -5.82 13.85 5.69
N GLY A 65 -6.04 13.39 6.93
CA GLY A 65 -5.44 13.94 8.14
C GLY A 65 -4.19 13.20 8.64
N ASP A 66 -3.94 11.97 8.19
CA ASP A 66 -2.83 11.13 8.62
C ASP A 66 -1.53 11.56 7.93
N PRO A 67 -0.44 11.77 8.68
CA PRO A 67 0.84 12.16 8.11
C PRO A 67 1.53 10.98 7.42
N ALA A 68 2.39 11.29 6.45
CA ALA A 68 3.46 10.37 6.08
C ALA A 68 4.54 10.37 7.18
N VAL A 69 4.88 9.20 7.69
CA VAL A 69 5.92 8.98 8.73
C VAL A 69 7.16 8.27 8.18
N VAL A 70 7.17 8.00 6.88
CA VAL A 70 8.30 7.50 6.09
C VAL A 70 8.74 8.57 5.09
N ASP A 71 9.99 8.51 4.66
CA ASP A 71 10.53 9.44 3.67
C ASP A 71 9.89 9.19 2.30
N ALA A 72 9.13 10.17 1.81
CA ALA A 72 8.33 10.02 0.61
C ALA A 72 8.11 11.34 -0.12
N THR A 73 8.04 11.26 -1.44
CA THR A 73 7.53 12.34 -2.30
C THR A 73 6.03 12.24 -2.50
N THR A 74 5.37 13.39 -2.65
CA THR A 74 3.93 13.47 -2.88
C THR A 74 3.59 13.75 -4.34
N GLU A 75 2.55 13.09 -4.85
CA GLU A 75 1.89 13.39 -6.11
C GLU A 75 0.40 13.64 -5.87
N THR A 76 -0.13 14.75 -6.38
CA THR A 76 -1.56 15.07 -6.26
C THR A 76 -2.35 14.34 -7.34
N LEU A 77 -3.32 13.52 -6.92
CA LEU A 77 -4.29 12.85 -7.78
C LEU A 77 -5.66 13.54 -7.67
N GLU A 78 -6.59 13.18 -8.55
CA GLU A 78 -7.96 13.71 -8.51
C GLU A 78 -8.66 13.41 -7.17
N ASP A 79 -8.42 12.21 -6.62
CA ASP A 79 -9.10 11.69 -5.42
C ASP A 79 -8.23 11.69 -4.15
N GLY A 80 -7.03 12.28 -4.18
CA GLY A 80 -6.18 12.33 -3.00
C GLY A 80 -4.70 12.60 -3.28
N THR A 81 -3.86 12.28 -2.30
CA THR A 81 -2.39 12.39 -2.41
C THR A 81 -1.77 11.01 -2.42
N LEU A 82 -1.00 10.73 -3.46
CA LEU A 82 -0.14 9.55 -3.54
C LEU A 82 1.22 9.88 -2.92
N PHE A 83 1.68 9.02 -2.04
CA PHE A 83 3.02 9.06 -1.47
C PHE A 83 3.86 7.97 -2.11
N ARG A 84 5.03 8.33 -2.64
CA ARG A 84 6.03 7.41 -3.15
C ARG A 84 7.22 7.39 -2.19
N VAL A 85 7.48 6.23 -1.59
CA VAL A 85 8.57 6.05 -0.62
C VAL A 85 9.93 6.02 -1.34
N HIS A 86 10.94 6.59 -0.69
CA HIS A 86 12.33 6.47 -1.12
C HIS A 86 12.93 5.14 -0.65
N SER A 87 13.53 4.41 -1.59
CA SER A 87 14.24 3.14 -1.38
C SER A 87 15.71 3.35 -1.07
#